data_AF-A0A6P5YSC0-F1
#
_entry.id   AF-A0A6P5YSC0-F1
#
_cell.length_a   1.000
_cell.length_b   1.000
_cell.length_c   1.000
_cell.angle_alpha   90.00
_cell.angle_beta   90.00
_cell.angle_gamma   90.00
#
_symmetry.space_group_name_H-M   'P 1'
#
loop_
_entity.id
_entity.type
_entity.pdbx_description
1 polymer ?
#
loop_
_entity_poly.entity_id
_entity_poly.type
_entity_poly.pdbx_seq_one_letter_code
_entity_poly.pdbx_strand_id
1 'polypeptide(L)' 'MAGGSMFKFLKPRLRPQPADIQSAALWGVAATTTALWVIQPFDWLKKTFLEKPKSEEK' A
#
# COMPACT_ATOMS: atom_id res chain seq x y z
N MET A 1 -9.46 -23.55 5.12
CA MET A 1 -8.41 -23.07 4.19
C MET A 1 -8.96 -23.11 2.76
N ALA A 2 -9.59 -22.03 2.29
CA ALA A 2 -10.15 -21.94 0.95
C ALA A 2 -9.42 -20.85 0.16
N GLY A 3 -8.38 -21.24 -0.60
CA GLY A 3 -7.60 -20.31 -1.41
C GLY A 3 -6.82 -20.96 -2.56
N GLY A 4 -7.03 -22.25 -2.85
CA GLY A 4 -6.23 -23.00 -3.82
C GLY A 4 -6.83 -23.13 -5.22
N SER A 5 -8.05 -22.63 -5.47
CA SER A 5 -8.80 -22.98 -6.70
C SER A 5 -8.80 -21.89 -7.80
N MET A 6 -8.45 -20.64 -7.50
CA MET A 6 -8.65 -19.53 -8.45
C MET A 6 -7.60 -19.43 -9.58
N PHE A 7 -6.46 -20.11 -9.47
CA PHE A 7 -5.35 -19.98 -10.43
C PHE A 7 -5.05 -21.27 -11.23
N LYS A 8 -5.91 -22.28 -11.09
CA LYS A 8 -5.68 -23.60 -11.70
C LYS A 8 -5.93 -23.61 -13.22
N PHE A 9 -6.65 -22.61 -13.74
CA PHE A 9 -6.95 -22.41 -15.16
C PHE A 9 -5.97 -21.48 -15.89
N LEU A 10 -5.06 -20.81 -15.18
CA LEU A 10 -4.04 -19.97 -15.81
C LEU A 10 -2.82 -20.81 -16.16
N LYS A 11 -2.34 -20.69 -17.41
CA LYS A 11 -1.11 -21.32 -17.92
C LYS A 11 0.00 -21.20 -16.87
N PRO A 12 0.81 -22.25 -16.61
CA PRO A 12 1.84 -22.24 -15.56
C PRO A 12 2.80 -21.04 -15.59
N ARG A 13 3.00 -20.44 -16.78
CA ARG A 13 3.85 -19.26 -17.03
C ARG A 13 3.25 -17.90 -16.66
N LEU A 14 1.95 -17.85 -16.36
CA LEU A 14 1.22 -16.61 -16.04
C LEU A 14 0.71 -16.60 -14.59
N ARG A 15 1.12 -17.57 -13.78
CA ARG A 15 0.83 -17.53 -12.35
C ARG A 15 1.76 -16.50 -11.73
N PRO A 16 1.26 -15.38 -11.17
CA PRO A 16 2.11 -14.47 -10.43
C PRO A 16 2.73 -15.27 -9.28
N GLN A 17 4.05 -15.42 -9.27
CA GLN A 17 4.68 -16.14 -8.19
C GLN A 17 4.49 -15.32 -6.90
N PRO A 18 4.22 -15.97 -5.76
CA PRO A 18 4.11 -15.27 -4.48
C PRO A 18 5.32 -14.35 -4.21
N ALA A 19 6.50 -14.73 -4.70
CA ALA A 19 7.73 -13.95 -4.65
C ALA A 19 7.63 -12.62 -5.43
N ASP A 20 6.99 -12.59 -6.60
CA ASP A 20 6.81 -11.36 -7.38
C ASP A 20 5.86 -10.40 -6.68
N ILE A 21 4.78 -10.92 -6.09
CA ILE A 21 3.82 -10.13 -5.32
C ILE A 21 4.48 -9.54 -4.08
N GLN A 22 5.26 -10.35 -3.35
CA GLN A 22 6.03 -9.89 -2.20
C GLN A 22 7.06 -8.83 -2.60
N SER A 23 7.78 -9.06 -3.71
CA SER A 23 8.76 -8.10 -4.22
C SER A 23 8.09 -6.79 -4.61
N ALA A 24 6.97 -6.82 -5.33
CA ALA A 24 6.22 -5.63 -5.70
C ALA A 24 5.70 -4.87 -4.47
N ALA A 25 5.23 -5.59 -3.44
CA ALA A 25 4.83 -4.97 -2.17
C ALA A 25 6.02 -4.30 -1.47
N LEU A 26 7.17 -4.97 -1.38
CA LEU A 26 8.38 -4.43 -0.77
C LEU A 26 8.90 -3.20 -1.51
N TRP A 27 8.99 -3.26 -2.85
CA TRP A 27 9.38 -2.13 -3.68
C TRP A 27 8.37 -0.98 -3.61
N GLY A 28 7.08 -1.29 -3.51
CA GLY A 28 6.03 -0.29 -3.31
C GLY A 28 6.18 0.44 -1.97
N VAL A 29 6.43 -0.28 -0.88
CA VAL A 29 6.72 0.31 0.43
C VAL A 29 7.98 1.17 0.36
N ALA A 30 9.07 0.65 -0.20
CA ALA A 30 10.33 1.38 -0.32
C ALA A 30 10.17 2.69 -1.12
N ALA A 31 9.47 2.65 -2.26
CA ALA A 31 9.20 3.83 -3.08
C ALA A 31 8.33 4.84 -2.33
N THR A 32 7.29 4.37 -1.65
CA THR A 32 6.40 5.23 -0.85
C THR A 32 7.15 5.89 0.30
N THR A 33 7.94 5.12 1.05
CA THR A 33 8.78 5.64 2.14
C THR A 33 9.80 6.66 1.63
N THR A 34 10.41 6.41 0.46
CA THR A 34 11.35 7.34 -0.16
C THR A 34 10.66 8.63 -0.59
N ALA A 35 9.47 8.55 -1.19
CA ALA A 35 8.69 9.72 -1.57
C ALA A 35 8.28 10.55 -0.34
N LEU A 36 7.84 9.89 0.74
CA LEU A 36 7.54 10.54 2.02
C LEU A 36 8.77 11.21 2.62
N TRP A 37 9.96 10.60 2.48
CA TRP A 37 11.21 11.18 2.95
C TRP A 37 11.63 12.42 2.17
N VAL A 38 11.45 12.43 0.85
CA VAL A 38 11.82 13.57 -0.02
C VAL A 38 10.86 14.74 0.14
N ILE A 39 9.55 14.48 0.15
CA ILE A 39 8.51 15.53 0.19
C ILE A 39 8.27 16.01 1.62
N GLN A 40 8.63 15.21 2.63
CA GLN A 40 8.36 15.42 4.06
C GLN A 40 6.96 16.02 4.34
N PRO A 41 5.86 15.41 3.86
CA PRO A 41 4.52 16.01 3.94
C PRO A 41 3.89 15.93 5.34
N PHE A 42 4.69 15.73 6.39
CA PHE A 42 4.21 15.40 7.72
C PHE A 42 3.36 16.51 8.35
N ASP A 43 3.63 17.78 8.07
CA ASP A 43 2.82 18.88 8.61
C ASP A 43 1.44 18.98 7.94
N TRP A 44 1.36 18.67 6.65
CA TRP A 44 0.07 18.52 5.97
C TRP A 44 -0.67 17.26 6.45
N LEU A 45 0.05 16.16 6.65
CA LEU A 45 -0.53 14.89 7.11
C LEU A 45 -1.12 15.02 8.52
N LYS A 46 -0.45 15.73 9.44
CA LYS A 46 -0.98 16.03 10.78
C LYS A 46 -2.30 16.82 10.70
N LYS A 47 -2.36 17.84 9.85
CA LYS A 47 -3.57 18.64 9.64
C LYS A 47 -4.71 17.84 9.00
N THR A 48 -4.37 16.84 8.19
CA THR A 48 -5.35 16.06 7.42
C THR A 48 -5.89 14.86 8.20
N PHE A 49 -5.05 14.21 9.02
CA PHE A 49 -5.39 12.95 9.69
C PHE A 49 -5.40 13.01 11.22
N LEU A 50 -4.64 13.93 11.84
CA LEU A 50 -4.55 14.05 13.31
C LEU A 50 -5.42 15.19 13.85
N GLU A 51 -5.48 16.33 13.17
CA GLU A 51 -6.53 17.32 13.38
C GLU A 51 -7.81 16.77 12.73
N LYS A 52 -8.61 16.00 13.48
CA LYS A 52 -10.05 15.94 13.15
C LYS A 52 -10.52 17.38 12.94
N PRO A 53 -11.34 17.68 11.91
CA PRO A 53 -11.88 19.02 11.73
C PRO A 53 -12.43 19.41 13.09
N LYS A 54 -11.84 20.45 13.68
CA LYS A 54 -12.26 20.99 14.96
C LYS A 54 -13.77 21.13 14.82
N SER A 55 -14.54 20.31 15.53
CA SER A 55 -15.98 20.49 15.59
C SER A 55 -16.15 21.95 15.98
N GLU A 56 -16.57 22.76 15.01
CA GLU A 56 -17.07 24.09 15.23
C GLU A 56 -18.27 23.89 16.16
N GLU A 57 -17.99 23.97 17.46
CA GLU A 57 -18.99 24.29 18.46
C GLU A 57 -19.34 25.75 18.21
N LYS A 58 -20.33 25.98 17.34
CA LYS A 58 -21.05 27.23 17.26
C LYS A 58 -22.50 27.01 16.89
#